data_AF-A0A0Q7SLD0-F1
#
_entry.id   AF-A0A0Q7SLD0-F1
#
_cell.length_a   1.000
_cell.length_b   1.000
_cell.length_c   1.000
_cell.angle_alpha   90.00
_cell.angle_beta   90.00
_cell.angle_gamma   90.00
#
_symmetry.space_group_name_H-M   'P 1'
#
loop_
_entity.id
_entity.type
_entity.pdbx_description
1 polymer ?
#
loop_
_entity_poly.entity_id
_entity_poly.type
_entity_poly.pdbx_seq_one_letter_code
_entity_poly.pdbx_strand_id
1 'polypeptide(L)' 'MSDALLAATCPRCGGGFECGVNAGHCDCFGIRLTDPLRAELAARYSGCLCLRCLRELMEADAPPAGNDDTAPG' A
#
# COMPACT_ATOMS: atom_id res chain seq x y z
N MET A 1 25.31 9.85 1.02
CA MET A 1 23.92 9.86 1.53
C MET A 1 23.04 9.58 0.32
N SER A 2 22.73 8.30 0.12
CA SER A 2 22.34 7.75 -1.19
C SER A 2 21.10 6.86 -1.04
N ASP A 3 20.04 7.40 -0.43
CA ASP A 3 18.85 6.63 -0.08
C ASP A 3 17.56 7.15 -0.76
N ALA A 4 17.71 8.05 -1.75
CA ALA A 4 16.58 8.66 -2.46
C ALA A 4 16.44 8.20 -3.93
N LEU A 5 17.36 7.37 -4.44
CA LEU A 5 17.41 7.04 -5.87
C LEU A 5 16.95 5.63 -6.25
N LEU A 6 16.62 4.73 -5.30
CA LEU A 6 16.51 3.29 -5.62
C LEU A 6 15.24 2.58 -5.13
N ALA A 7 14.13 3.29 -4.90
CA ALA A 7 12.83 2.65 -4.68
C ALA A 7 11.93 2.75 -5.93
N ALA A 8 12.52 2.56 -7.12
CA ALA A 8 11.76 2.42 -8.37
C ALA A 8 11.15 1.02 -8.53
N THR A 9 11.25 0.15 -7.52
CA THR A 9 10.85 -1.26 -7.60
C THR A 9 10.06 -1.69 -6.38
N CYS A 10 8.94 -2.36 -6.60
CA CYS A 10 8.03 -2.81 -5.57
C CYS A 10 8.67 -3.96 -4.78
N PRO A 11 8.83 -3.87 -3.44
CA PRO A 11 9.47 -4.92 -2.64
C PRO A 11 8.65 -6.22 -2.61
N ARG A 12 7.35 -6.16 -2.96
CA ARG A 12 6.48 -7.34 -3.00
C ARG A 12 6.60 -8.14 -4.30
N CYS A 13 6.67 -7.47 -5.45
CA CYS A 13 6.61 -8.14 -6.75
C CYS A 13 7.83 -7.89 -7.65
N GLY A 14 8.76 -7.03 -7.23
CA GLY A 14 9.90 -6.59 -8.03
C GLY A 14 9.53 -5.67 -9.20
N GLY A 15 8.25 -5.33 -9.38
CA GLY A 15 7.79 -4.52 -10.50
C GLY A 15 8.29 -3.08 -10.42
N GLY A 16 8.72 -2.54 -11.57
CA GLY A 16 9.12 -1.14 -11.69
C GLY A 16 7.92 -0.22 -11.44
N PHE A 17 8.02 0.69 -10.48
CA PHE A 17 7.04 1.74 -10.22
C PHE A 17 7.73 2.98 -9.68
N GLU A 18 7.19 4.15 -9.96
CA GLU A 18 7.70 5.40 -9.41
C GLU A 18 6.89 5.74 -8.16
N CYS A 19 7.51 5.67 -6.96
CA CYS A 19 6.86 6.15 -5.76
C CYS A 19 6.90 7.69 -5.75
N GLY A 20 5.83 8.32 -6.26
CA GLY A 20 5.72 9.78 -6.26
C GLY A 20 5.50 10.41 -4.86
N VAL A 21 5.83 9.69 -3.77
CA VAL A 21 5.86 10.24 -2.40
C VAL A 21 6.73 11.51 -2.32
N ASN A 22 7.84 11.53 -3.05
CA ASN A 22 8.72 12.69 -3.12
C ASN A 22 8.15 13.82 -4.02
N ALA A 23 7.29 13.47 -4.98
CA ALA A 23 6.55 14.40 -5.81
C ALA A 23 5.26 14.92 -5.12
N GLY A 24 4.91 14.39 -3.94
CA GLY A 24 3.68 14.70 -3.23
C GLY A 24 2.42 14.08 -3.87
N HIS A 25 2.55 13.28 -4.93
CA HIS A 25 1.43 12.58 -5.55
C HIS A 25 1.84 11.15 -5.90
N CYS A 26 0.99 10.18 -5.60
CA CYS A 26 1.15 8.79 -6.02
C CYS A 26 -0.23 8.30 -6.45
N ASP A 27 -0.32 7.58 -7.56
CA ASP A 27 -1.58 6.92 -7.95
C ASP A 27 -2.09 5.98 -6.86
N CYS A 28 -1.17 5.48 -6.02
CA CYS A 28 -1.47 4.70 -4.84
C CYS A 28 -2.23 5.46 -3.73
N PHE A 29 -2.19 6.80 -3.69
CA PHE A 29 -3.02 7.57 -2.74
C PHE A 29 -4.50 7.58 -3.13
N GLY A 30 -4.82 7.32 -4.39
CA GLY A 30 -6.21 7.26 -4.86
C GLY A 30 -6.96 6.01 -4.40
N ILE A 31 -6.26 4.98 -3.89
CA ILE A 31 -6.88 3.75 -3.43
C ILE A 31 -7.18 3.79 -1.93
N ARG A 32 -8.38 3.33 -1.57
CA ARG A 32 -8.87 3.29 -0.19
C ARG A 32 -8.48 1.97 0.47
N LEU A 33 -7.34 1.96 1.14
CA LEU A 33 -6.94 0.87 2.02
C LEU A 33 -7.68 0.99 3.36
N THR A 34 -8.12 -0.13 3.93
CA THR A 34 -8.65 -0.17 5.30
C THR A 34 -7.53 0.15 6.30
N ASP A 35 -7.86 0.71 7.45
CA ASP A 35 -6.89 0.96 8.52
C ASP A 35 -6.10 -0.30 8.98
N PRO A 36 -6.72 -1.47 9.20
CA PRO A 36 -5.99 -2.69 9.54
C PRO A 36 -5.01 -3.12 8.43
N LEU A 37 -5.44 -3.09 7.16
CA LEU A 37 -4.57 -3.42 6.03
C LEU A 37 -3.41 -2.43 5.92
N ARG A 38 -3.66 -1.13 6.14
CA ARG A 38 -2.62 -0.10 6.11
C ARG A 38 -1.60 -0.29 7.23
N ALA A 39 -2.04 -0.63 8.44
CA ALA A 39 -1.16 -0.90 9.57
C ALA A 39 -0.30 -2.16 9.33
N GLU A 40 -0.90 -3.24 8.82
CA GLU A 40 -0.20 -4.47 8.44
C GLU A 40 0.85 -4.19 7.34
N LEU A 41 0.45 -3.43 6.31
CA LEU A 41 1.34 -3.01 5.23
C LEU A 41 2.54 -2.23 5.75
N ALA A 42 2.31 -1.25 6.64
CA ALA A 42 3.38 -0.46 7.25
C ALA A 42 4.29 -1.28 8.17
N ALA A 43 3.76 -2.34 8.81
CA ALA A 43 4.54 -3.25 9.63
C ALA A 43 5.38 -4.24 8.81
N ARG A 44 4.84 -4.73 7.68
CA ARG A 44 5.52 -5.71 6.80
C ARG A 44 6.46 -5.07 5.79
N TYR A 45 6.13 -3.88 5.29
CA TYR A 45 6.85 -3.19 4.23
C TYR A 45 7.26 -1.80 4.70
N SER A 46 8.57 -1.54 4.72
CA SER A 46 9.14 -0.22 5.05
C SER A 46 9.14 0.77 3.87
N GLY A 47 8.55 0.40 2.73
CA GLY A 47 8.57 1.18 1.50
C GLY A 47 7.26 1.11 0.71
N CYS A 48 7.15 1.92 -0.34
CA CYS A 48 5.92 1.97 -1.13
C CYS A 48 5.72 0.68 -1.95
N LEU A 49 4.46 0.31 -2.16
CA LEU A 49 4.06 -0.78 -3.05
C LEU A 49 3.46 -0.23 -4.34
N CYS A 50 3.62 -0.97 -5.44
CA CYS A 50 3.00 -0.60 -6.69
C CYS A 50 1.48 -0.74 -6.65
N LEU A 51 0.81 -0.01 -7.54
CA LEU A 51 -0.65 0.04 -7.64
C LEU A 51 -1.30 -1.34 -7.84
N ARG A 52 -0.63 -2.24 -8.58
CA ARG A 52 -1.11 -3.62 -8.79
C ARG A 52 -1.16 -4.39 -7.47
N CYS A 53 -0.05 -4.40 -6.74
CA CYS A 53 0.07 -5.08 -5.45
C CYS A 53 -0.94 -4.54 -4.43
N LEU A 54 -1.14 -3.22 -4.40
CA LEU A 54 -2.11 -2.60 -3.52
C LEU A 54 -3.55 -3.00 -3.87
N ARG A 55 -3.91 -3.05 -5.16
CA ARG A 55 -5.23 -3.54 -5.60
C ARG A 55 -5.46 -4.99 -5.22
N GLU A 56 -4.51 -5.87 -5.49
CA GLU A 56 -4.60 -7.29 -5.12
C GLU A 56 -4.78 -7.47 -3.60
N LEU A 57 -4.07 -6.66 -2.81
CA LEU A 57 -4.22 -6.65 -1.35
C LEU A 57 -5.58 -6.15 -0.90
N MET A 58 -6.09 -5.10 -1.54
CA MET A 58 -7.43 -4.58 -1.25
C MET A 58 -8.52 -5.59 -1.60
N GLU A 59 -8.39 -6.27 -2.74
CA GLU A 59 -9.32 -7.33 -3.14
C GLU A 59 -9.24 -8.53 -2.19
N ALA A 60 -8.05 -8.85 -1.68
CA ALA A 60 -7.86 -9.92 -0.70
C ALA A 60 -8.33 -9.54 0.73
N ASP A 61 -8.25 -8.26 1.09
CA ASP A 61 -8.68 -7.72 2.39
C ASP A 61 -10.17 -7.37 2.42
N ALA A 62 -10.78 -7.13 1.26
CA ALA A 62 -12.21 -6.85 1.18
C ALA A 62 -12.99 -8.00 1.83
N PRO A 63 -13.65 -7.76 2.98
CA PRO A 63 -14.55 -8.76 3.53
C PRO A 63 -15.68 -8.97 2.52
N PRO A 64 -16.29 -10.18 2.45
CA PRO A 64 -17.52 -10.35 1.69
C PRO A 64 -18.49 -9.29 2.23
N ALA A 65 -18.92 -8.38 1.35
CA ALA A 65 -19.63 -7.16 1.73
C ALA A 65 -20.72 -7.44 2.78
N GLY A 66 -20.49 -6.98 4.02
CA GLY A 66 -21.54 -6.92 5.04
C GLY A 66 -21.20 -7.48 6.41
N ASN A 67 -20.35 -6.77 7.15
CA ASN A 67 -20.50 -6.54 8.60
C ASN A 67 -19.31 -5.73 9.12
N ASP A 68 -19.49 -4.42 9.09
CA ASP A 68 -18.80 -3.47 9.97
C ASP A 68 -19.26 -3.78 11.41
N ASP A 69 -18.49 -4.60 12.12
CA ASP A 69 -18.55 -4.68 13.58
C ASP A 69 -17.16 -5.14 14.06
N THR A 70 -16.31 -4.19 14.41
CA THR A 70 -15.43 -4.22 15.59
C THR A 70 -14.60 -2.93 15.60
N ALA A 71 -15.16 -1.90 16.23
CA ALA A 71 -14.36 -0.85 16.85
C ALA A 71 -14.17 -1.22 18.33
N PRO A 72 -12.95 -1.42 18.85
CA PRO A 72 -12.73 -1.38 20.28
C PRO A 72 -12.57 0.10 20.70
N GLY A 73 -13.52 0.61 21.49
CA GLY A 73 -13.47 1.94 22.10
C GLY A 73 -14.49 2.09 23.22
#